data_AF-A0A7X9LY51-F1
#
_entry.id   AF-A0A7X9LY51-F1
#
_cell.length_a   1.000
_cell.length_b   1.000
_cell.length_c   1.000
_cell.angle_alpha   90.00
_cell.angle_beta   90.00
_cell.angle_gamma   90.00
#
_symmetry.space_group_name_H-M   'P 1'
#
loop_
_entity.id
_entity.type
_entity.pdbx_description
1 polymer ?
#
loop_
_entity_poly.entity_id
_entity_poly.type
_entity_poly.pdbx_seq_one_letter_code
_entity_poly.pdbx_strand_id
1 'polypeptide(L)'
;MGGQILPPESLTNEAIAQRLTRTALESLKKGIIKKRNLIYLELNGCSGNIISLLNGQNPDFEYTLNSMVDLKYCNSLMAAEGERAIEKLIKTMDEEYILAVEGAVALKNNGLYNIIGSWQGKPLTGLQAAQTLGEKASYIFAVGACATHGGVSAAKPNPSQSVGLQQVLPNKKMIKLPGCPVHPDWFLGTLAHLLLYGEPETDNLDRPLMFYSTLIHDRCPRRPFFDRGIFAEKLGDKTCLFKLGCRGPVTRVDCPTRQWNGHVNWPIGDNTPCIGCAQFGFPDAMAPFISYDTTRVVKNE
;
A
#
# COMPACT_ATOMS: atom_id res chain seq x y z
N MET A 1 -13.13 4.82 32.77
CA MET A 1 -13.12 4.95 31.31
C MET A 1 -12.44 6.27 30.95
N GLY A 2 -11.11 6.30 31.00
CA GLY A 2 -10.32 7.48 30.65
C GLY A 2 -9.77 7.26 29.25
N GLY A 3 -10.28 7.99 28.27
CA GLY A 3 -9.66 8.02 26.94
C GLY A 3 -8.21 8.46 27.08
N GLN A 4 -7.28 7.69 26.54
CA GLN A 4 -5.90 8.12 26.38
C GLN A 4 -5.91 9.31 25.41
N ILE A 5 -5.93 10.52 25.97
CA ILE A 5 -5.66 11.74 25.25
C ILE A 5 -4.18 11.66 24.87
N LEU A 6 -3.92 11.32 23.61
CA LEU A 6 -2.57 11.41 23.05
C LEU A 6 -2.06 12.85 23.22
N PRO A 7 -0.80 13.05 23.66
CA PRO A 7 -0.29 14.39 23.98
C PRO A 7 -0.36 15.35 22.77
N PRO A 8 -0.55 16.67 23.01
CA PRO A 8 -0.82 17.64 21.97
C PRO A 8 0.49 18.15 21.36
N GLU A 9 1.00 17.48 20.33
CA GLU A 9 2.10 17.98 19.50
C GLU A 9 1.89 17.57 18.04
N SER A 10 2.45 18.34 17.10
CA SER A 10 2.11 18.39 15.67
C SER A 10 1.77 17.03 15.05
N LEU A 11 0.47 16.78 14.82
CA LEU A 11 -0.07 15.49 14.35
C LEU A 11 0.02 15.34 12.83
N THR A 12 1.18 15.60 12.21
CA THR A 12 1.33 15.17 10.82
C THR A 12 1.28 13.64 10.78
N ASN A 13 0.67 13.09 9.73
CA ASN A 13 0.62 11.63 9.52
C ASN A 13 2.04 11.02 9.51
N GLU A 14 3.05 11.80 9.15
CA GLU A 14 4.46 11.43 9.22
C GLU A 14 4.97 11.25 10.64
N ALA A 15 4.77 12.25 11.51
CA ALA A 15 5.15 12.17 12.90
C ALA A 15 4.47 10.98 13.60
N ILE A 16 3.23 10.65 13.19
CA ILE A 16 2.53 9.45 13.66
C ILE A 16 3.30 8.18 13.28
N ALA A 17 3.69 8.01 12.02
CA ALA A 17 4.43 6.83 11.57
C ALA A 17 5.77 6.69 12.29
N GLN A 18 6.57 7.76 12.35
CA GLN A 18 7.88 7.75 13.01
C GLN A 18 7.76 7.41 14.50
N ARG A 19 6.78 8.00 15.20
CA ARG A 19 6.50 7.71 16.61
C ARG A 19 6.13 6.24 16.81
N LEU A 20 5.19 5.72 16.01
CA LEU A 20 4.76 4.32 16.13
C LEU A 20 5.92 3.36 15.93
N THR A 21 6.69 3.54 14.86
CA THR A 21 7.86 2.70 14.57
C THR A 21 8.88 2.77 15.71
N ARG A 22 9.26 3.97 16.16
CA ARG A 22 10.21 4.14 17.27
C ARG A 22 9.71 3.49 18.56
N THR A 23 8.44 3.72 18.92
CA THR A 23 7.84 3.14 20.13
C THR A 23 7.78 1.61 20.06
N ALA A 24 7.46 1.03 18.89
CA ALA A 24 7.47 -0.41 18.69
C ALA A 24 8.87 -1.00 18.89
N LEU A 25 9.88 -0.39 18.27
CA LEU A 25 11.28 -0.82 18.40
C LEU A 25 11.77 -0.73 19.85
N GLU A 26 11.50 0.37 20.54
CA GLU A 26 11.85 0.54 21.95
C GLU A 26 11.16 -0.50 22.84
N SER A 27 9.88 -0.78 22.58
CA SER A 27 9.09 -1.76 23.33
C SER A 27 9.57 -3.20 23.12
N LEU A 28 9.96 -3.55 21.88
CA LEU A 28 10.58 -4.83 21.55
C LEU A 28 11.95 -4.98 22.22
N LYS A 29 12.78 -3.94 22.18
CA LYS A 29 14.11 -3.94 22.84
C LYS A 29 14.00 -4.12 24.36
N LYS A 30 12.94 -3.58 24.98
CA LYS A 30 12.64 -3.73 26.40
C LYS A 30 11.91 -5.04 26.75
N GLY A 31 11.53 -5.84 25.75
CA GLY A 31 10.76 -7.08 25.94
C GLY A 31 9.30 -6.87 26.38
N ILE A 32 8.77 -5.65 26.23
CA ILE A 32 7.38 -5.30 26.57
C ILE A 32 6.40 -5.95 25.60
N ILE A 33 6.76 -5.98 24.32
CA ILE A 33 6.07 -6.73 23.27
C ILE A 33 7.04 -7.72 22.63
N LYS A 34 6.52 -8.77 21.99
CA LYS A 34 7.31 -9.77 21.29
C LYS A 34 7.19 -9.59 19.78
N LYS A 35 8.24 -9.97 19.04
CA LYS A 35 8.16 -10.07 17.59
C LYS A 35 7.07 -11.07 17.21
N ARG A 36 6.43 -10.82 16.07
CA ARG A 36 5.50 -11.74 15.43
C ARG A 36 6.11 -12.24 14.13
N ASN A 37 5.72 -13.44 13.72
CA ASN A 37 6.09 -13.96 12.41
C ASN A 37 5.41 -13.13 11.32
N LEU A 38 6.15 -12.84 10.25
CA LEU A 38 5.64 -12.21 9.05
C LEU A 38 5.91 -13.10 7.83
N ILE A 39 4.88 -13.33 7.04
CA ILE A 39 4.98 -13.83 5.68
C ILE A 39 4.67 -12.66 4.76
N TYR A 40 5.63 -12.26 3.93
CA TYR A 40 5.43 -11.29 2.86
C TYR A 40 5.35 -12.03 1.53
N LEU A 41 4.15 -12.13 0.97
CA LEU A 41 3.84 -12.92 -0.21
C LEU A 41 3.67 -12.02 -1.44
N GLU A 42 4.49 -12.23 -2.47
CA GLU A 42 4.35 -11.56 -3.75
C GLU A 42 3.56 -12.43 -4.74
N LEU A 43 2.50 -11.87 -5.32
CA LEU A 43 1.61 -12.49 -6.29
C LEU A 43 1.74 -11.80 -7.66
N ASN A 44 0.64 -11.62 -8.39
CA ASN A 44 0.64 -10.99 -9.71
C ASN A 44 0.81 -9.46 -9.59
N GLY A 45 2.05 -9.01 -9.44
CA GLY A 45 2.46 -7.62 -9.29
C GLY A 45 3.77 -7.29 -10.00
N CYS A 46 4.42 -6.19 -9.60
CA CYS A 46 5.65 -5.69 -10.21
C CYS A 46 6.83 -5.60 -9.24
N SER A 47 6.69 -6.15 -8.02
CA SER A 47 7.62 -5.96 -6.90
C SER A 47 7.86 -4.48 -6.51
N GLY A 48 7.01 -3.58 -7.00
CA GLY A 48 7.14 -2.14 -6.75
C GLY A 48 6.87 -1.77 -5.29
N ASN A 49 6.04 -2.50 -4.55
CA ASN A 49 5.82 -2.21 -3.13
C ASN A 49 7.01 -2.69 -2.30
N ILE A 50 7.56 -3.89 -2.52
CA ILE A 50 8.78 -4.32 -1.82
C ILE A 50 9.97 -3.40 -2.13
N ILE A 51 10.14 -2.95 -3.39
CA ILE A 51 11.17 -1.94 -3.73
C ILE A 51 10.88 -0.60 -3.05
N SER A 52 9.61 -0.18 -2.99
CA SER A 52 9.22 1.02 -2.25
C SER A 52 9.62 0.89 -0.78
N LEU A 53 9.26 -0.23 -0.14
CA LEU A 53 9.61 -0.54 1.24
C LEU A 53 11.12 -0.43 1.49
N LEU A 54 11.97 -0.98 0.61
CA LEU A 54 13.43 -0.86 0.69
C LEU A 54 13.95 0.59 0.65
N ASN A 55 13.16 1.55 0.13
CA ASN A 55 13.49 2.99 0.17
C ASN A 55 13.07 3.68 1.48
N GLY A 56 12.62 2.93 2.50
CA GLY A 56 12.30 3.47 3.82
C GLY A 56 13.52 4.10 4.48
N GLN A 57 13.41 5.37 4.87
CA GLN A 57 14.47 6.12 5.54
C GLN A 57 13.91 6.66 6.85
N ASN A 58 14.59 6.39 7.97
CA ASN A 58 14.28 6.81 9.35
C ASN A 58 13.29 5.93 10.15
N PRO A 59 13.71 4.71 10.56
CA PRO A 59 15.00 4.06 10.31
C PRO A 59 15.03 3.36 8.94
N ASP A 60 16.21 2.86 8.53
CA ASP A 60 16.34 2.01 7.35
C ASP A 60 15.40 0.80 7.43
N PHE A 61 14.83 0.42 6.28
CA PHE A 61 13.80 -0.62 6.22
C PHE A 61 14.31 -1.98 6.67
N GLU A 62 15.50 -2.41 6.23
CA GLU A 62 16.01 -3.74 6.58
C GLU A 62 16.16 -3.85 8.09
N TYR A 63 16.78 -2.84 8.71
CA TYR A 63 16.88 -2.76 10.16
C TYR A 63 15.50 -2.74 10.84
N THR A 64 14.58 -1.91 10.35
CA THR A 64 13.27 -1.71 10.98
C THR A 64 12.41 -2.96 10.89
N LEU A 65 12.30 -3.57 9.71
CA LEU A 65 11.51 -4.78 9.50
C LEU A 65 12.07 -5.94 10.33
N ASN A 66 13.38 -6.22 10.21
CA ASN A 66 14.02 -7.30 10.95
C ASN A 66 13.98 -7.06 12.45
N SER A 67 13.88 -5.82 12.92
CA SER A 67 13.72 -5.51 14.33
C SER A 67 12.28 -5.64 14.82
N MET A 68 11.27 -5.48 13.97
CA MET A 68 9.84 -5.55 14.35
C MET A 68 9.24 -6.95 14.26
N VAL A 69 9.66 -7.75 13.28
CA VAL A 69 9.06 -9.06 12.98
C VAL A 69 10.12 -10.11 12.70
N ASP A 70 9.71 -11.37 12.78
CA ASP A 70 10.48 -12.50 12.29
C ASP A 70 10.03 -12.79 10.85
N LEU A 71 10.80 -12.32 9.86
CA LEU A 71 10.47 -12.52 8.44
C LEU A 71 10.71 -13.99 8.04
N LYS A 72 9.62 -14.75 7.96
CA LYS A 72 9.68 -16.19 7.69
C LYS A 72 9.79 -16.48 6.20
N TYR A 73 9.08 -15.72 5.38
CA TYR A 73 9.06 -15.86 3.93
C TYR A 73 8.93 -14.49 3.25
N CYS A 74 9.70 -14.28 2.20
CA CYS A 74 9.63 -13.13 1.32
C CYS A 74 10.27 -13.49 -0.02
N ASN A 75 9.49 -13.44 -1.11
CA ASN A 75 9.96 -13.84 -2.45
C ASN A 75 11.26 -13.12 -2.84
N SER A 76 11.36 -11.83 -2.57
CA SER A 76 12.50 -11.01 -3.03
C SER A 76 13.72 -10.99 -2.11
N LEU A 77 13.55 -11.21 -0.79
CA LEU A 77 14.60 -10.92 0.21
C LEU A 77 15.16 -12.15 0.93
N MET A 78 14.48 -13.30 0.89
CA MET A 78 14.91 -14.46 1.65
C MET A 78 16.08 -15.21 0.99
N ALA A 79 16.98 -15.76 1.80
CA ALA A 79 18.13 -16.52 1.30
C ALA A 79 17.79 -17.93 0.77
N ALA A 80 16.71 -18.55 1.27
CA ALA A 80 16.31 -19.87 0.79
C ALA A 80 15.53 -19.76 -0.51
N GLU A 81 15.74 -20.71 -1.42
CA GLU A 81 15.19 -20.70 -2.78
C GLU A 81 14.50 -22.03 -3.13
N GLY A 82 13.79 -22.05 -4.26
CA GLY A 82 13.12 -23.25 -4.78
C GLY A 82 12.18 -23.92 -3.76
N GLU A 83 12.13 -25.25 -3.76
CA GLU A 83 11.27 -25.99 -2.84
C GLU A 83 11.65 -25.80 -1.37
N ARG A 84 12.91 -25.46 -1.04
CA ARG A 84 13.33 -25.18 0.35
C ARG A 84 12.66 -23.91 0.89
N ALA A 85 12.47 -22.90 0.03
CA ALA A 85 11.71 -21.70 0.38
C ALA A 85 10.24 -22.05 0.66
N ILE A 86 9.65 -22.88 -0.19
CA ILE A 86 8.26 -23.32 -0.05
C ILE A 86 8.06 -24.23 1.17
N GLU A 87 9.03 -25.08 1.50
CA GLU A 87 9.01 -25.88 2.72
C GLU A 87 8.97 -24.98 3.97
N LYS A 88 9.78 -23.91 3.99
CA LYS A 88 9.79 -22.93 5.09
C LYS A 88 8.44 -22.21 5.19
N LEU A 89 7.84 -21.84 4.06
CA LEU A 89 6.51 -21.25 4.00
C LEU A 89 5.48 -22.20 4.62
N ILE A 90 5.47 -23.46 4.19
CA ILE A 90 4.53 -24.49 4.65
C ILE A 90 4.66 -24.72 6.15
N LYS A 91 5.88 -24.88 6.67
CA LYS A 91 6.12 -25.03 8.11
C LYS A 91 5.62 -23.85 8.94
N THR A 92 5.75 -22.64 8.40
CA THR A 92 5.28 -21.42 9.09
C THR A 92 3.74 -21.36 9.15
N MET A 93 3.02 -22.06 8.27
CA MET A 93 1.55 -22.03 8.25
C MET A 93 0.89 -22.58 9.51
N ASP A 94 1.63 -23.36 10.30
CA ASP A 94 1.14 -23.95 11.55
C ASP A 94 1.55 -23.13 12.79
N GLU A 95 2.24 -22.00 12.59
CA GLU A 95 2.54 -20.99 13.61
C GLU A 95 1.53 -19.82 13.54
N GLU A 96 1.52 -18.94 14.54
CA GLU A 96 0.81 -17.66 14.45
C GLU A 96 1.61 -16.68 13.57
N TYR A 97 0.98 -16.05 12.57
CA TYR A 97 1.65 -15.09 11.69
C TYR A 97 0.75 -13.98 11.16
N ILE A 98 1.40 -12.87 10.82
CA ILE A 98 0.86 -11.80 9.98
C ILE A 98 1.15 -12.17 8.52
N LEU A 99 0.16 -12.02 7.65
CA LEU A 99 0.30 -12.18 6.21
C LEU A 99 0.24 -10.81 5.53
N ALA A 100 1.33 -10.37 4.91
CA ALA A 100 1.32 -9.25 3.98
C ALA A 100 1.32 -9.79 2.55
N VAL A 101 0.34 -9.39 1.73
CA VAL A 101 0.24 -9.80 0.33
C VAL A 101 0.43 -8.60 -0.56
N GLU A 102 1.36 -8.68 -1.49
CA GLU A 102 1.56 -7.75 -2.59
C GLU A 102 1.14 -8.39 -3.92
N GLY A 103 0.53 -7.61 -4.81
CA GLY A 103 0.08 -8.09 -6.12
C GLY A 103 -1.35 -8.63 -6.11
N ALA A 104 -1.95 -8.70 -7.30
CA ALA A 104 -3.30 -9.21 -7.48
C ALA A 104 -3.32 -10.75 -7.48
N VAL A 105 -4.50 -11.33 -7.28
CA VAL A 105 -4.70 -12.79 -7.38
C VAL A 105 -5.25 -13.11 -8.76
N ALA A 106 -4.49 -13.83 -9.59
CA ALA A 106 -4.96 -14.28 -10.90
C ALA A 106 -5.88 -15.50 -10.74
N LEU A 107 -7.09 -15.46 -11.31
CA LEU A 107 -8.06 -16.57 -11.20
C LEU A 107 -8.04 -17.51 -12.40
N LYS A 108 -7.72 -16.99 -13.59
CA LYS A 108 -7.86 -17.75 -14.84
C LYS A 108 -7.00 -19.01 -14.84
N ASN A 109 -7.52 -20.07 -15.46
CA ASN A 109 -6.88 -21.39 -15.52
C ASN A 109 -6.46 -21.89 -14.13
N ASN A 110 -7.33 -21.73 -13.13
CA ASN A 110 -7.06 -22.13 -11.75
C ASN A 110 -5.78 -21.49 -11.18
N GLY A 111 -5.56 -20.22 -11.48
CA GLY A 111 -4.41 -19.45 -11.00
C GLY A 111 -3.08 -19.66 -11.73
N LEU A 112 -3.04 -20.43 -12.82
CA LEU A 112 -1.79 -20.72 -13.55
C LEU A 112 -1.13 -19.48 -14.19
N TYR A 113 -1.81 -18.34 -14.27
CA TYR A 113 -1.21 -17.07 -14.71
C TYR A 113 -0.25 -16.46 -13.68
N ASN A 114 -0.19 -16.98 -12.46
CA ASN A 114 0.80 -16.62 -11.45
C ASN A 114 1.18 -17.85 -10.63
N ILE A 115 2.37 -18.40 -10.89
CA ILE A 115 2.96 -19.52 -10.14
C ILE A 115 4.08 -18.94 -9.28
N ILE A 116 4.01 -19.14 -7.96
CA ILE A 116 4.96 -18.58 -7.00
C ILE A 116 6.08 -19.56 -6.65
N GLY A 117 5.97 -20.81 -7.08
CA GLY A 117 6.97 -21.84 -6.84
C GLY A 117 6.49 -23.23 -7.24
N SER A 118 7.26 -24.24 -6.86
CA SER A 118 6.91 -25.66 -6.96
C SER A 118 6.92 -26.28 -5.58
N TRP A 119 6.03 -27.23 -5.34
CA TRP A 119 6.05 -28.09 -4.16
C TRP A 119 5.78 -29.53 -4.57
N GLN A 120 6.71 -30.43 -4.25
CA GLN A 120 6.60 -31.86 -4.59
C GLN A 120 6.35 -32.08 -6.09
N GLY A 121 7.04 -31.31 -6.93
CA GLY A 121 6.92 -31.39 -8.38
C GLY A 121 5.60 -30.85 -8.97
N LYS A 122 4.77 -30.17 -8.16
CA LYS A 122 3.53 -29.52 -8.63
C LYS A 122 3.65 -27.99 -8.53
N PRO A 123 3.11 -27.23 -9.49
CA PRO A 123 3.10 -25.78 -9.40
C PRO A 123 2.25 -25.32 -8.22
N LEU A 124 2.81 -24.42 -7.40
CA LEU A 124 2.09 -23.69 -6.37
C LEU A 124 1.64 -22.36 -6.96
N THR A 125 0.35 -22.23 -7.25
CA THR A 125 -0.22 -20.99 -7.78
C THR A 125 -0.37 -19.94 -6.69
N GLY A 126 -0.33 -18.66 -7.10
CA GLY A 126 -0.60 -17.54 -6.22
C GLY A 126 -2.01 -17.59 -5.62
N LEU A 127 -3.00 -18.10 -6.37
CA LEU A 127 -4.36 -18.32 -5.87
C LEU A 127 -4.38 -19.32 -4.71
N GLN A 128 -3.76 -20.49 -4.88
CA GLN A 128 -3.67 -21.51 -3.82
C GLN A 128 -2.95 -20.97 -2.59
N ALA A 129 -1.84 -20.26 -2.78
CA ALA A 129 -1.08 -19.68 -1.68
C ALA A 129 -1.88 -18.62 -0.93
N ALA A 130 -2.53 -17.69 -1.65
CA ALA A 130 -3.36 -16.64 -1.07
C ALA A 130 -4.50 -17.21 -0.21
N GLN A 131 -5.19 -18.23 -0.71
CA GLN A 131 -6.28 -18.90 0.03
C GLN A 131 -5.74 -19.65 1.25
N THR A 132 -4.72 -20.50 1.07
CA THR A 132 -4.22 -21.36 2.15
C THR A 132 -3.60 -20.55 3.30
N LEU A 133 -2.81 -19.52 2.96
CA LEU A 133 -2.19 -18.65 3.95
C LEU A 133 -3.21 -17.69 4.55
N GLY A 134 -4.08 -17.11 3.72
CA GLY A 134 -5.08 -16.14 4.15
C GLY A 134 -6.06 -16.69 5.16
N GLU A 135 -6.54 -17.93 4.98
CA GLU A 135 -7.47 -18.55 5.92
C GLU A 135 -6.87 -18.75 7.31
N LYS A 136 -5.57 -19.06 7.39
CA LYS A 136 -4.86 -19.32 8.65
C LYS A 136 -4.24 -18.08 9.30
N ALA A 137 -4.01 -17.00 8.55
CA ALA A 137 -3.36 -15.80 9.06
C ALA A 137 -4.17 -15.14 10.20
N SER A 138 -3.44 -14.62 11.20
CA SER A 138 -4.01 -13.89 12.34
C SER A 138 -4.40 -12.46 11.95
N TYR A 139 -3.59 -11.84 11.10
CA TYR A 139 -3.84 -10.53 10.51
C TYR A 139 -3.39 -10.54 9.05
N ILE A 140 -4.11 -9.80 8.20
CA ILE A 140 -3.83 -9.73 6.76
C ILE A 140 -3.66 -8.28 6.35
N PHE A 141 -2.53 -7.98 5.70
CA PHE A 141 -2.29 -6.71 5.02
C PHE A 141 -2.38 -6.93 3.51
N ALA A 142 -3.29 -6.21 2.84
CA ALA A 142 -3.29 -6.11 1.39
C ALA A 142 -2.46 -4.89 0.98
N VAL A 143 -1.26 -5.14 0.44
CA VAL A 143 -0.24 -4.13 0.16
C VAL A 143 -0.29 -3.74 -1.32
N GLY A 144 -0.70 -2.50 -1.58
CA GLY A 144 -0.76 -1.90 -2.90
C GLY A 144 -2.10 -2.03 -3.61
N ALA A 145 -2.29 -1.23 -4.65
CA ALA A 145 -3.51 -1.19 -5.45
C ALA A 145 -3.89 -2.57 -6.01
N CYS A 146 -2.88 -3.36 -6.42
CA CYS A 146 -3.09 -4.71 -6.94
C CYS A 146 -3.66 -5.67 -5.90
N ALA A 147 -3.12 -5.71 -4.69
CA ALA A 147 -3.62 -6.59 -3.63
C ALA A 147 -4.97 -6.11 -3.06
N THR A 148 -5.18 -4.80 -2.99
CA THR A 148 -6.40 -4.22 -2.39
C THR A 148 -7.62 -4.34 -3.30
N HIS A 149 -7.48 -4.06 -4.59
CA HIS A 149 -8.62 -4.04 -5.54
C HIS A 149 -8.27 -4.50 -6.96
N GLY A 150 -7.16 -5.23 -7.15
CA GLY A 150 -6.72 -5.76 -8.44
C GLY A 150 -5.79 -4.83 -9.23
N GLY A 151 -5.90 -3.51 -9.02
CA GLY A 151 -4.98 -2.51 -9.57
C GLY A 151 -4.76 -2.63 -11.07
N VAL A 152 -3.52 -2.37 -11.51
CA VAL A 152 -3.12 -2.45 -12.92
C VAL A 152 -3.31 -3.88 -13.47
N SER A 153 -3.06 -4.91 -12.67
CA SER A 153 -3.22 -6.30 -13.08
C SER A 153 -4.67 -6.66 -13.43
N ALA A 154 -5.65 -5.96 -12.85
CA ALA A 154 -7.09 -6.14 -13.09
C ALA A 154 -7.70 -5.10 -14.05
N ALA A 155 -6.89 -4.18 -14.59
CA ALA A 155 -7.34 -3.18 -15.55
C ALA A 155 -7.85 -3.83 -16.84
N LYS A 156 -8.78 -3.18 -17.53
CA LYS A 156 -9.32 -3.68 -18.82
C LYS A 156 -8.18 -3.94 -19.81
N PRO A 157 -8.14 -5.10 -20.50
CA PRO A 157 -9.19 -6.14 -20.58
C PRO A 157 -9.09 -7.29 -19.56
N ASN A 158 -8.19 -7.22 -18.57
CA ASN A 158 -7.98 -8.21 -17.52
C ASN A 158 -7.92 -9.69 -17.99
N PRO A 159 -6.98 -10.03 -18.90
CA PRO A 159 -6.95 -11.36 -19.54
C PRO A 159 -6.63 -12.50 -18.58
N SER A 160 -6.03 -12.21 -17.41
CA SER A 160 -5.71 -13.17 -16.34
C SER A 160 -6.82 -13.31 -15.29
N GLN A 161 -7.91 -12.53 -15.42
CA GLN A 161 -8.98 -12.43 -14.41
C GLN A 161 -8.41 -12.15 -13.02
N SER A 162 -7.47 -11.19 -12.95
CA SER A 162 -6.88 -10.75 -11.70
C SER A 162 -7.89 -10.00 -10.84
N VAL A 163 -7.84 -10.23 -9.53
CA VAL A 163 -8.73 -9.63 -8.54
C VAL A 163 -7.95 -9.18 -7.30
N GLY A 164 -8.56 -8.32 -6.48
CA GLY A 164 -8.04 -8.01 -5.14
C GLY A 164 -8.21 -9.18 -4.18
N LEU A 165 -7.36 -9.23 -3.14
CA LEU A 165 -7.27 -10.33 -2.19
C LEU A 165 -8.59 -10.65 -1.49
N GLN A 166 -9.40 -9.64 -1.17
CA GLN A 166 -10.72 -9.83 -0.54
C GLN A 166 -11.64 -10.74 -1.36
N GLN A 167 -11.54 -10.74 -2.70
CA GLN A 167 -12.43 -11.54 -3.53
C GLN A 167 -12.17 -13.05 -3.42
N VAL A 168 -10.95 -13.45 -3.03
CA VAL A 168 -10.60 -14.86 -2.80
C VAL A 168 -10.65 -15.26 -1.33
N LEU A 169 -10.82 -14.28 -0.43
CA LEU A 169 -10.95 -14.44 1.02
C LEU A 169 -12.14 -13.59 1.54
N PRO A 170 -13.38 -13.87 1.11
CA PRO A 170 -14.53 -12.97 1.34
C PRO A 170 -14.87 -12.77 2.82
N ASN A 171 -14.54 -13.73 3.68
CA ASN A 171 -14.89 -13.72 5.10
C ASN A 171 -13.76 -13.23 6.02
N LYS A 172 -12.56 -12.96 5.47
CA LYS A 172 -11.41 -12.55 6.27
C LYS A 172 -11.33 -11.03 6.32
N LYS A 173 -11.19 -10.48 7.53
CA LYS A 173 -10.85 -9.08 7.73
C LYS A 173 -9.41 -8.83 7.27
N MET A 174 -9.17 -7.69 6.62
CA MET A 174 -7.84 -7.29 6.18
C MET A 174 -7.67 -5.78 6.25
N ILE A 175 -6.44 -5.34 6.53
CA ILE A 175 -6.06 -3.93 6.48
C ILE A 175 -5.55 -3.64 5.07
N LYS A 176 -6.17 -2.67 4.41
CA LYS A 176 -5.90 -2.32 3.00
C LYS A 176 -5.01 -1.10 2.93
N LEU A 177 -3.85 -1.26 2.32
CA LEU A 177 -2.87 -0.20 2.09
C LEU A 177 -2.80 0.07 0.58
N PRO A 178 -3.77 0.79 -0.03
CA PRO A 178 -3.70 1.09 -1.45
C PRO A 178 -2.59 2.11 -1.75
N GLY A 179 -2.12 2.07 -2.99
CA GLY A 179 -0.96 2.82 -3.49
C GLY A 179 -0.27 2.03 -4.60
N CYS A 180 0.34 2.72 -5.55
CA CYS A 180 1.09 2.08 -6.63
C CYS A 180 2.41 2.85 -6.85
N PRO A 181 3.39 2.72 -5.93
CA PRO A 181 3.42 1.78 -4.81
C PRO A 181 2.86 2.34 -3.48
N VAL A 182 2.87 1.53 -2.42
CA VAL A 182 2.63 1.92 -1.01
C VAL A 182 3.86 2.64 -0.47
N HIS A 183 3.68 3.78 0.21
CA HIS A 183 4.78 4.47 0.88
C HIS A 183 5.31 3.63 2.06
N PRO A 184 6.64 3.55 2.30
CA PRO A 184 7.23 2.76 3.38
C PRO A 184 6.58 2.99 4.75
N ASP A 185 6.44 4.26 5.12
CA ASP A 185 5.83 4.67 6.39
C ASP A 185 4.37 4.23 6.54
N TRP A 186 3.61 4.10 5.45
CA TRP A 186 2.23 3.63 5.53
C TRP A 186 2.20 2.15 5.97
N PHE A 187 3.11 1.32 5.43
CA PHE A 187 3.23 -0.07 5.82
C PHE A 187 3.85 -0.21 7.22
N LEU A 188 5.03 0.37 7.43
CA LEU A 188 5.77 0.23 8.69
C LEU A 188 5.01 0.84 9.87
N GLY A 189 4.40 2.01 9.69
CA GLY A 189 3.60 2.64 10.74
C GLY A 189 2.35 1.82 11.07
N THR A 190 1.70 1.21 10.08
CA THR A 190 0.55 0.31 10.29
C THR A 190 0.97 -0.97 11.01
N LEU A 191 2.11 -1.56 10.62
CA LEU A 191 2.67 -2.73 11.29
C LEU A 191 3.04 -2.42 12.75
N ALA A 192 3.70 -1.29 12.99
CA ALA A 192 4.05 -0.85 14.33
C ALA A 192 2.80 -0.60 15.20
N HIS A 193 1.75 0.01 14.63
CA HIS A 193 0.46 0.14 15.31
C HIS A 193 -0.11 -1.22 15.70
N LEU A 194 -0.14 -2.16 14.76
CA LEU A 194 -0.65 -3.51 14.99
C LEU A 194 0.07 -4.21 16.14
N LEU A 195 1.40 -4.11 16.19
CA LEU A 195 2.23 -4.73 17.22
C LEU A 195 2.04 -4.10 18.61
N LEU A 196 1.81 -2.79 18.67
CA LEU A 196 1.65 -2.05 19.93
C LEU A 196 0.24 -2.11 20.50
N TYR A 197 -0.76 -1.94 19.62
CA TYR A 197 -2.13 -1.62 20.02
C TYR A 197 -3.20 -2.50 19.37
N GLY A 198 -2.82 -3.39 18.45
CA GLY A 198 -3.76 -4.13 17.61
C GLY A 198 -4.21 -3.35 16.38
N GLU A 199 -5.27 -3.82 15.73
CA GLU A 199 -5.72 -3.28 14.45
C GLU A 199 -6.05 -1.77 14.56
N PRO A 200 -5.56 -0.93 13.62
CA PRO A 200 -5.90 0.49 13.62
C PRO A 200 -7.36 0.71 13.22
N GLU A 201 -7.91 1.87 13.57
CA GLU A 201 -9.18 2.32 13.01
C GLU A 201 -9.06 2.53 11.50
N THR A 202 -10.05 2.03 10.77
CA THR A 202 -10.10 2.09 9.31
C THR A 202 -11.32 2.86 8.81
N ASP A 203 -11.24 3.37 7.59
CA ASP A 203 -12.44 3.82 6.88
C ASP A 203 -13.28 2.63 6.39
N ASN A 204 -14.37 2.95 5.67
CA ASN A 204 -15.29 1.98 5.08
C ASN A 204 -14.69 1.14 3.94
N LEU A 205 -13.43 1.38 3.56
CA LEU A 205 -12.67 0.60 2.59
C LEU A 205 -11.50 -0.14 3.26
N ASP A 206 -11.53 -0.28 4.59
CA ASP A 206 -10.54 -0.95 5.42
C ASP A 206 -9.14 -0.30 5.38
N ARG A 207 -9.07 1.01 5.08
CA ARG A 207 -7.81 1.76 5.03
C ARG A 207 -7.54 2.45 6.36
N PRO A 208 -6.32 2.37 6.93
CA PRO A 208 -5.99 3.04 8.19
C PRO A 208 -6.24 4.56 8.14
N LEU A 209 -7.08 5.08 9.02
CA LEU A 209 -7.42 6.51 9.06
C LEU A 209 -6.19 7.40 9.27
N MET A 210 -5.18 6.89 9.99
CA MET A 210 -3.94 7.60 10.24
C MET A 210 -3.11 7.89 8.98
N PHE A 211 -3.45 7.33 7.81
CA PHE A 211 -2.79 7.64 6.52
C PHE A 211 -3.77 8.01 5.41
N TYR A 212 -4.98 7.42 5.41
CA TYR A 212 -5.94 7.52 4.32
C TYR A 212 -7.17 8.41 4.65
N SER A 213 -7.07 9.29 5.66
CA SER A 213 -8.19 10.15 6.09
C SER A 213 -8.31 11.47 5.34
N THR A 214 -7.24 12.02 4.77
CA THR A 214 -7.25 13.39 4.19
C THR A 214 -7.01 13.36 2.69
N LEU A 215 -7.74 14.18 1.92
CA LEU A 215 -7.52 14.32 0.49
C LEU A 215 -6.22 15.06 0.21
N ILE A 216 -5.51 14.65 -0.85
CA ILE A 216 -4.36 15.38 -1.38
C ILE A 216 -4.72 16.86 -1.62
N HIS A 217 -5.92 17.12 -2.17
CA HIS A 217 -6.35 18.47 -2.49
C HIS A 217 -6.52 19.39 -1.28
N ASP A 218 -6.93 18.85 -0.12
CA ASP A 218 -7.13 19.63 1.10
C ASP A 218 -5.82 20.14 1.70
N ARG A 219 -4.71 19.46 1.39
CA ARG A 219 -3.35 19.83 1.83
C ARG A 219 -2.46 20.30 0.67
N CYS A 220 -3.04 20.52 -0.51
CA CYS A 220 -2.25 20.86 -1.69
C CYS A 220 -1.77 22.32 -1.61
N PRO A 221 -0.46 22.61 -1.74
CA PRO A 221 0.05 23.98 -1.74
C PRO A 221 -0.47 24.80 -2.93
N ARG A 222 -0.99 24.14 -3.98
CA ARG A 222 -1.62 24.79 -5.14
C ARG A 222 -3.11 25.05 -4.96
N ARG A 223 -3.69 24.75 -3.79
CA ARG A 223 -5.11 24.99 -3.50
C ARG A 223 -5.54 26.45 -3.71
N PRO A 224 -4.75 27.48 -3.30
CA PRO A 224 -5.12 28.87 -3.58
C PRO A 224 -5.24 29.21 -5.08
N PHE A 225 -4.52 28.50 -5.97
CA PHE A 225 -4.69 28.67 -7.41
C PHE A 225 -6.02 28.07 -7.89
N PHE A 226 -6.40 26.90 -7.37
CA PHE A 226 -7.70 26.28 -7.66
C PHE A 226 -8.86 27.20 -7.26
N ASP A 227 -8.83 27.73 -6.04
CA ASP A 227 -9.91 28.57 -5.50
C ASP A 227 -10.08 29.88 -6.29
N ARG A 228 -9.01 30.38 -6.92
CA ARG A 228 -9.03 31.56 -7.81
C ARG A 228 -9.29 31.22 -9.29
N GLY A 229 -9.51 29.95 -9.64
CA GLY A 229 -9.71 29.54 -11.03
C GLY A 229 -8.44 29.64 -11.91
N ILE A 230 -7.25 29.65 -11.31
CA ILE A 230 -5.97 29.74 -12.01
C ILE A 230 -5.43 28.32 -12.24
N PHE A 231 -5.55 27.84 -13.47
CA PHE A 231 -5.16 26.48 -13.84
C PHE A 231 -3.92 26.47 -14.73
N ALA A 232 -3.16 25.38 -14.64
CA ALA A 232 -2.08 25.08 -15.56
C ALA A 232 -2.64 24.79 -16.95
N GLU A 233 -1.94 25.23 -17.99
CA GLU A 233 -2.30 24.98 -19.39
C GLU A 233 -1.49 23.83 -19.98
N LYS A 234 -0.28 23.59 -19.44
CA LYS A 234 0.60 22.50 -19.83
C LYS A 234 1.30 21.87 -18.63
N LEU A 235 1.81 20.66 -18.82
CA LEU A 235 2.67 20.00 -17.82
C LEU A 235 3.91 20.85 -17.56
N GLY A 236 4.39 20.88 -16.32
CA GLY A 236 5.49 21.75 -15.90
C GLY A 236 5.05 23.11 -15.34
N ASP A 237 3.82 23.56 -15.62
CA ASP A 237 3.30 24.80 -15.03
C ASP A 237 3.14 24.67 -13.51
N LYS A 238 3.38 25.77 -12.79
CA LYS A 238 3.42 25.81 -11.32
C LYS A 238 2.04 26.06 -10.66
N THR A 239 1.00 26.27 -11.46
CA THR A 239 -0.38 26.55 -11.00
C THR A 239 -1.22 25.26 -10.89
N CYS A 240 -2.52 25.36 -10.61
CA CYS A 240 -3.34 24.18 -10.32
C CYS A 240 -3.46 23.23 -11.53
N LEU A 241 -3.08 21.95 -11.34
CA LEU A 241 -3.11 20.90 -12.36
C LEU A 241 -4.48 20.22 -12.52
N PHE A 242 -5.55 20.74 -11.89
CA PHE A 242 -6.87 20.10 -11.91
C PHE A 242 -7.39 19.87 -13.33
N LYS A 243 -7.34 20.91 -14.18
CA LYS A 243 -7.76 20.81 -15.59
C LYS A 243 -6.89 19.83 -16.39
N LEU A 244 -5.62 19.67 -16.01
CA LEU A 244 -4.73 18.69 -16.65
C LEU A 244 -4.98 17.23 -16.21
N GLY A 245 -5.98 16.96 -15.36
CA GLY A 245 -6.37 15.59 -14.97
C GLY A 245 -6.02 15.21 -13.54
N CYS A 246 -5.58 16.15 -12.70
CA CYS A 246 -5.16 15.85 -11.34
C CYS A 246 -6.29 15.25 -10.48
N ARG A 247 -6.09 14.01 -10.01
CA ARG A 247 -6.98 13.25 -9.13
C ARG A 247 -6.76 13.52 -7.63
N GLY A 248 -6.01 14.57 -7.31
CA GLY A 248 -5.84 15.02 -5.92
C GLY A 248 -7.16 15.25 -5.15
N PRO A 249 -8.23 15.78 -5.76
CA PRO A 249 -9.53 15.99 -5.10
C PRO A 249 -10.29 14.74 -4.71
N VAL A 250 -9.92 13.57 -5.24
CA VAL A 250 -10.56 12.29 -4.90
C VAL A 250 -9.62 11.36 -4.16
N THR A 251 -8.32 11.66 -4.09
CA THR A 251 -7.30 10.74 -3.56
C THR A 251 -6.96 11.06 -2.11
N ARG A 252 -7.26 10.13 -1.19
CA ARG A 252 -6.95 10.27 0.25
C ARG A 252 -5.61 9.65 0.63
N VAL A 253 -4.56 10.46 0.65
CA VAL A 253 -3.22 10.12 1.17
C VAL A 253 -2.49 11.41 1.55
N ASP A 254 -1.42 11.29 2.32
CA ASP A 254 -0.65 12.40 2.87
C ASP A 254 0.57 12.82 2.03
N CYS A 255 0.64 12.44 0.75
CA CYS A 255 1.73 12.79 -0.17
C CYS A 255 2.14 14.29 -0.17
N PRO A 256 1.23 15.28 -0.07
CA PRO A 256 1.63 16.69 -0.06
C PRO A 256 2.54 17.07 1.11
N THR A 257 2.36 16.42 2.25
CA THR A 257 3.09 16.72 3.49
C THR A 257 4.24 15.74 3.70
N ARG A 258 4.01 14.43 3.45
CA ARG A 258 5.03 13.39 3.61
C ARG A 258 6.02 13.34 2.46
N GLN A 259 5.54 13.59 1.24
CA GLN A 259 6.32 13.45 0.02
C GLN A 259 6.89 12.03 -0.15
N TRP A 260 7.91 11.85 -1.00
CA TRP A 260 8.51 10.56 -1.34
C TRP A 260 10.04 10.64 -1.32
N ASN A 261 10.68 9.49 -1.13
CA ASN A 261 12.14 9.31 -1.20
C ASN A 261 12.91 10.24 -0.26
N GLY A 262 12.59 10.22 1.04
CA GLY A 262 13.27 11.07 2.03
C GLY A 262 12.86 12.53 1.95
N HIS A 263 11.57 12.80 1.73
CA HIS A 263 11.01 14.15 1.60
C HIS A 263 11.60 14.98 0.43
N VAL A 264 12.07 14.31 -0.62
CA VAL A 264 12.71 14.98 -1.75
C VAL A 264 11.66 15.58 -2.69
N ASN A 265 10.64 14.80 -3.06
CA ASN A 265 9.62 15.28 -3.99
C ASN A 265 8.33 14.45 -3.94
N TRP A 266 7.32 14.85 -4.70
CA TRP A 266 6.05 14.15 -4.90
C TRP A 266 5.40 14.62 -6.22
N PRO A 267 4.40 13.93 -6.79
CA PRO A 267 3.92 14.20 -8.14
C PRO A 267 3.57 15.68 -8.43
N ILE A 268 2.74 16.31 -7.61
CA ILE A 268 2.34 17.71 -7.84
C ILE A 268 3.49 18.67 -7.50
N GLY A 269 4.40 18.31 -6.59
CA GLY A 269 5.64 19.06 -6.33
C GLY A 269 6.50 19.15 -7.58
N ASP A 270 6.54 18.07 -8.36
CA ASP A 270 7.25 17.95 -9.63
C ASP A 270 6.45 18.46 -10.85
N ASN A 271 5.37 19.20 -10.62
CA ASN A 271 4.51 19.76 -11.68
C ASN A 271 3.83 18.69 -12.58
N THR A 272 3.62 17.48 -12.06
CA THR A 272 2.84 16.43 -12.73
C THR A 272 1.54 16.12 -11.97
N PRO A 273 0.40 15.90 -12.65
CA PRO A 273 -0.88 15.60 -12.00
C PRO A 273 -0.80 14.35 -11.11
N CYS A 274 -1.50 14.37 -9.98
CA CYS A 274 -1.77 13.14 -9.24
C CYS A 274 -2.66 12.22 -10.09
N ILE A 275 -2.25 10.97 -10.27
CA ILE A 275 -3.02 9.98 -11.04
C ILE A 275 -3.99 9.15 -10.18
N GLY A 276 -4.04 9.40 -8.87
CA GLY A 276 -4.94 8.72 -7.95
C GLY A 276 -4.59 7.25 -7.69
N CYS A 277 -3.30 6.91 -7.61
CA CYS A 277 -2.83 5.53 -7.44
C CYS A 277 -3.30 4.82 -6.15
N ALA A 278 -3.79 5.57 -5.16
CA ALA A 278 -4.35 5.05 -3.91
C ALA A 278 -5.89 5.06 -3.88
N GLN A 279 -6.54 5.30 -5.03
CA GLN A 279 -7.99 5.18 -5.17
C GLN A 279 -8.41 3.82 -5.67
N PHE A 280 -9.51 3.31 -5.10
CA PHE A 280 -10.18 2.12 -5.61
C PHE A 280 -10.67 2.40 -7.03
N GLY A 281 -10.45 1.44 -7.93
CA GLY A 281 -10.72 1.59 -9.35
C GLY A 281 -9.55 2.14 -10.17
N PHE A 282 -8.42 2.52 -9.55
CA PHE A 282 -7.18 2.77 -10.30
C PHE A 282 -6.73 1.49 -11.04
N PRO A 283 -6.30 1.56 -12.32
CA PRO A 283 -6.12 2.78 -13.11
C PRO A 283 -7.39 3.26 -13.86
N ASP A 284 -8.30 2.36 -14.21
CA ASP A 284 -9.36 2.64 -15.20
C ASP A 284 -10.30 3.78 -14.79
N ALA A 285 -10.75 3.81 -13.53
CA ALA A 285 -11.63 4.87 -13.03
C ALA A 285 -10.94 6.24 -12.91
N MET A 286 -9.61 6.25 -12.93
CA MET A 286 -8.80 7.47 -12.85
C MET A 286 -8.36 7.97 -14.23
N ALA A 287 -8.50 7.14 -15.27
CA ALA A 287 -8.18 7.49 -16.65
C ALA A 287 -9.25 8.43 -17.26
N PRO A 288 -8.87 9.27 -18.25
CA PRO A 288 -7.51 9.56 -18.67
C PRO A 288 -6.74 10.32 -17.58
N PHE A 289 -5.44 10.02 -17.43
CA PHE A 289 -4.59 10.65 -16.40
C PHE A 289 -4.18 12.08 -16.74
N ILE A 290 -4.07 12.37 -18.04
CA ILE A 290 -3.75 13.69 -18.57
C ILE A 290 -4.85 14.06 -19.53
N SER A 291 -5.37 15.28 -19.40
CA SER A 291 -6.33 15.85 -20.34
C SER A 291 -5.90 17.25 -20.73
N TYR A 292 -5.93 17.54 -22.03
CA TYR A 292 -5.78 18.89 -22.56
C TYR A 292 -7.10 19.47 -23.08
N ASP A 293 -8.19 18.70 -22.99
CA ASP A 293 -9.49 19.07 -23.57
C ASP A 293 -10.38 19.86 -22.61
N THR A 294 -10.08 19.85 -21.30
CA THR A 294 -10.85 20.63 -20.30
C THR A 294 -10.56 22.14 -20.34
N THR A 295 -9.56 22.57 -21.10
CA THR A 295 -9.22 23.98 -21.36
C THR A 295 -9.72 24.48 -22.71
N ARG A 296 -10.28 23.61 -23.57
CA ARG A 296 -10.97 24.05 -24.78
C ARG A 296 -12.27 24.70 -24.37
N VAL A 297 -12.26 26.03 -24.31
CA VAL A 297 -13.47 26.84 -24.36
C VAL A 297 -14.31 26.31 -25.52
N VAL A 298 -15.52 25.84 -25.23
CA VAL A 298 -16.53 25.60 -26.28
C VAL A 298 -16.66 26.94 -27.00
N LYS A 299 -16.06 27.07 -28.19
CA LYS A 299 -16.36 28.19 -29.06
C LYS A 299 -17.83 28.00 -29.43
N ASN A 300 -18.67 28.90 -28.93
CA ASN A 300 -20.11 28.92 -29.19
C ASN A 300 -20.38 28.59 -30.68
N GLU A 301 -21.11 27.50 -30.91
CA GLU A 301 -21.95 27.36 -32.11
C GLU A 301 -23.15 28.31 -31.99
#